data_AF-A0A536EVT0-F1
#
_entry.id   AF-A0A536EVT0-F1
#
_cell.length_a   1.000
_cell.length_b   1.000
_cell.length_c   1.000
_cell.angle_alpha   90.00
_cell.angle_beta   90.00
_cell.angle_gamma   90.00
#
_symmetry.space_group_name_H-M   'P 1'
#
loop_
_entity.id
_entity.type
_entity.pdbx_description
1 polymer ?
#
loop_
_entity_poly.entity_id
_entity_poly.type
_entity_poly.pdbx_seq_one_letter_code
_entity_poly.pdbx_strand_id
1 'polypeptide(L)'
;MITAGAFFAAFALITVLVSMGAFDGANLRLTRYLQGRGSSAQDIGLGLFSYLGSIEVTFTIAVLLGVALFRGLRLLAVLPAVLVLIASGLEILLKSVVPAVEPGRAFQRFPHGLPSLSHDVGAYAFPSGHVLRATIVSLA
;
A
#
# COMPACT_ATOMS: atom_id res chain seq x y z
N MET A 1 -12.87 10.00 18.76
CA MET A 1 -13.68 8.81 18.42
C MET A 1 -14.59 9.00 17.22
N ILE A 2 -15.34 10.12 17.13
CA ILE A 2 -16.24 10.41 15.99
C ILE A 2 -15.51 10.39 14.63
N THR A 3 -14.32 10.99 14.56
CA THR A 3 -13.49 11.04 13.34
C THR A 3 -13.06 9.66 12.84
N ALA A 4 -12.56 8.79 13.73
CA ALA A 4 -12.18 7.42 13.39
C ALA A 4 -13.38 6.61 12.88
N GLY A 5 -14.56 6.78 13.51
CA GLY A 5 -15.80 6.16 13.04
C GLY A 5 -16.21 6.64 11.65
N ALA A 6 -16.08 7.94 11.36
CA ALA A 6 -16.35 8.49 10.04
C ALA A 6 -15.41 7.95 8.97
N PHE A 7 -14.10 7.86 9.25
CA PHE A 7 -13.13 7.26 8.33
C PHE A 7 -13.41 5.78 8.07
N PHE A 8 -13.77 5.02 9.10
CA PHE A 8 -14.16 3.62 8.95
C PHE A 8 -15.42 3.46 8.10
N ALA A 9 -16.45 4.27 8.35
CA ALA A 9 -17.69 4.25 7.58
C ALA A 9 -17.44 4.62 6.10
N ALA A 10 -16.60 5.63 5.84
CA ALA A 10 -16.18 6.00 4.50
C ALA A 10 -15.41 4.86 3.81
N PHE A 11 -14.47 4.22 4.51
CA PHE A 11 -13.74 3.07 3.98
C PHE A 11 -14.66 1.89 3.66
N ALA A 12 -15.62 1.58 4.53
CA ALA A 12 -16.60 0.53 4.29
C ALA A 12 -17.49 0.84 3.07
N LEU A 13 -17.96 2.09 2.95
CA LEU A 13 -18.72 2.53 1.78
C LEU A 13 -17.91 2.41 0.48
N ILE A 14 -16.65 2.86 0.48
CA ILE A 14 -15.76 2.73 -0.67
C ILE A 14 -15.53 1.25 -1.01
N THR A 15 -15.33 0.40 -0.01
CA THR A 15 -15.13 -1.04 -0.18
C THR A 15 -16.32 -1.69 -0.91
N VAL A 16 -17.56 -1.33 -0.53
CA VAL A 16 -18.77 -1.79 -1.21
C VAL A 16 -18.86 -1.26 -2.64
N LEU A 17 -18.56 0.01 -2.86
CA LEU A 17 -18.58 0.59 -4.21
C LEU A 17 -17.52 -0.05 -5.13
N VAL A 18 -16.34 -0.39 -4.60
CA VAL A 18 -15.29 -1.09 -5.33
C VAL A 18 -15.72 -2.52 -5.67
N SER A 19 -16.32 -3.26 -4.75
CA SER A 19 -16.78 -4.63 -5.03
C SER A 19 -17.90 -4.67 -6.07
N MET A 20 -18.64 -3.58 -6.25
CA MET A 20 -19.63 -3.40 -7.31
C MET A 20 -19.06 -2.92 -8.65
N GLY A 21 -17.74 -2.69 -8.75
CA GLY A 21 -17.10 -2.17 -9.96
C GLY A 21 -17.47 -0.71 -10.28
N ALA A 22 -18.01 0.05 -9.31
CA ALA A 22 -18.54 1.41 -9.54
C ALA A 22 -17.46 2.39 -10.05
N PHE A 23 -16.18 2.07 -9.81
CA PHE A 23 -15.06 2.92 -10.18
C PHE A 23 -14.31 2.46 -11.43
N ASP A 24 -14.64 1.33 -12.05
CA ASP A 24 -13.81 0.73 -13.12
C ASP A 24 -13.56 1.70 -14.29
N GLY A 25 -14.62 2.34 -14.78
CA GLY A 25 -14.52 3.33 -15.86
C GLY A 25 -13.77 4.60 -15.46
N ALA A 26 -13.92 5.05 -14.21
CA ALA A 26 -13.20 6.21 -13.69
C ALA A 26 -11.70 5.90 -13.51
N ASN A 27 -11.38 4.74 -12.93
CA ASN A 27 -10.02 4.24 -12.73
C ASN A 27 -9.29 4.08 -14.06
N LEU A 28 -9.94 3.51 -15.08
CA LEU A 28 -9.34 3.35 -16.40
C LEU A 28 -9.08 4.70 -17.09
N ARG A 29 -10.03 5.64 -17.00
CA ARG A 29 -9.84 7.01 -17.53
C ARG A 29 -8.69 7.72 -16.84
N LEU A 30 -8.62 7.64 -15.51
CA LEU A 30 -7.55 8.25 -14.73
C LEU A 30 -6.20 7.61 -15.08
N THR A 31 -6.14 6.28 -15.18
CA THR A 31 -4.92 5.54 -15.58
C THR A 31 -4.42 6.04 -16.93
N ARG A 32 -5.29 6.10 -17.96
CA ARG A 32 -4.91 6.60 -19.29
C ARG A 32 -4.50 8.07 -19.26
N TYR A 33 -5.19 8.90 -18.47
CA TYR A 33 -4.86 10.31 -18.32
C TYR A 33 -3.46 10.53 -17.74
N LEU A 34 -3.13 9.79 -16.68
CA LEU A 34 -1.83 9.84 -16.01
C LEU A 34 -0.72 9.28 -16.92
N GLN A 35 -0.96 8.13 -17.54
CA GLN A 35 0.01 7.50 -18.45
C GLN A 35 0.28 8.34 -19.72
N GLY A 36 -0.73 9.06 -20.21
CA GLY A 36 -0.57 9.98 -21.35
C GLY A 36 0.27 11.22 -21.03
N ARG A 37 0.53 11.50 -19.74
CA ARG A 37 1.37 12.63 -19.28
C ARG A 37 2.66 12.18 -18.59
N GLY A 38 2.74 10.93 -18.16
CA GLY A 38 3.87 10.36 -17.46
C GLY A 38 5.10 10.23 -18.35
N SER A 39 6.22 10.77 -17.89
CA SER A 39 7.53 10.59 -18.53
C SER A 39 8.31 9.44 -17.91
N SER A 40 9.29 8.87 -18.63
CA SER A 40 10.13 7.79 -18.10
C SER A 40 10.89 8.20 -16.83
N ALA A 41 11.28 9.47 -16.71
CA ALA A 41 11.92 9.98 -15.48
C ALA A 41 10.96 9.98 -14.29
N GLN A 42 9.68 10.32 -14.51
CA GLN A 42 8.64 10.23 -13.47
C GLN A 42 8.36 8.78 -13.10
N ASP A 43 8.30 7.88 -14.08
CA ASP A 43 8.10 6.45 -13.83
C ASP A 43 9.24 5.87 -12.96
N ILE A 44 10.49 6.27 -13.20
CA ILE A 44 11.65 5.90 -12.37
C ILE A 44 11.54 6.50 -10.96
N GLY A 45 11.24 7.79 -10.85
CA GLY A 45 11.13 8.46 -9.56
C GLY A 45 10.02 7.88 -8.68
N LEU A 46 8.83 7.65 -9.27
CA LEU A 46 7.71 7.03 -8.59
C LEU A 46 7.94 5.54 -8.32
N GLY A 47 8.63 4.83 -9.21
CA GLY A 47 9.06 3.45 -8.99
C GLY A 47 9.97 3.33 -7.78
N LEU A 48 10.97 4.20 -7.66
CA LEU A 48 11.87 4.23 -6.50
C LEU A 48 11.12 4.62 -5.22
N PHE A 49 10.21 5.60 -5.31
CA PHE A 49 9.36 6.00 -4.18
C PHE A 49 8.45 4.85 -3.71
N SER A 50 7.96 4.02 -4.64
CA SER A 50 7.11 2.88 -4.29
C SER A 50 7.80 1.87 -3.38
N TYR A 51 9.13 1.73 -3.46
CA TYR A 51 9.87 0.87 -2.53
C TYR A 51 9.67 1.24 -1.07
N LEU A 52 9.46 2.52 -0.73
CA LEU A 52 9.21 2.94 0.65
C LEU A 52 7.92 2.38 1.23
N GLY A 53 6.97 1.94 0.39
CA GLY A 53 5.76 1.25 0.84
C GLY A 53 5.82 -0.28 0.69
N SER A 54 6.90 -0.83 0.12
CA SER A 54 7.09 -2.29 -0.01
C SER A 54 7.24 -2.93 1.37
N ILE A 55 6.78 -4.17 1.52
CA ILE A 55 6.85 -4.85 2.83
C ILE A 55 8.32 -5.08 3.24
N GLU A 56 9.18 -5.41 2.28
CA GLU A 56 10.59 -5.70 2.49
C GLU A 56 11.32 -4.48 3.06
N VAL A 57 11.12 -3.31 2.44
CA VAL A 57 11.77 -2.06 2.87
C VAL A 57 11.14 -1.53 4.16
N THR A 58 9.81 -1.50 4.26
CA THR A 58 9.13 -1.00 5.48
C THR A 58 9.46 -1.85 6.69
N PHE A 59 9.51 -3.18 6.55
CA PHE A 59 9.91 -4.08 7.64
C PHE A 59 11.38 -3.89 8.00
N THR A 60 12.27 -3.75 7.02
CA THR A 60 13.70 -3.48 7.27
C THR A 60 13.88 -2.18 8.05
N ILE A 61 13.22 -1.10 7.62
CA ILE A 61 13.24 0.20 8.32
C ILE A 61 12.70 0.03 9.75
N ALA A 62 11.58 -0.66 9.92
CA ALA A 62 10.98 -0.90 11.23
C ALA A 62 11.92 -1.64 12.19
N VAL A 63 12.65 -2.65 11.71
CA VAL A 63 13.66 -3.38 12.48
C VAL A 63 14.83 -2.48 12.85
N LEU A 64 15.35 -1.69 11.91
CA LEU A 64 16.45 -0.75 12.17
C LEU A 64 16.07 0.31 13.22
N LEU A 65 14.85 0.86 13.12
CA LEU A 65 14.30 1.76 14.13
C LEU A 65 14.21 1.08 15.50
N GLY A 66 13.75 -0.17 15.53
CA GLY A 66 13.68 -0.93 16.78
C GLY A 66 15.04 -1.11 17.43
N VAL A 67 16.07 -1.49 16.66
CA VAL A 67 17.45 -1.60 17.17
C VAL A 67 17.96 -0.27 17.72
N ALA A 68 17.69 0.84 17.03
CA ALA A 68 18.08 2.18 17.49
C ALA A 68 17.39 2.57 18.81
N LEU A 69 16.10 2.25 18.96
CA LEU A 69 15.28 2.58 20.14
C LEU A 69 15.53 1.65 21.35
N PHE A 70 16.15 0.49 21.13
CA PHE A 70 16.34 -0.56 22.13
C PHE A 70 17.18 -0.11 23.35
N ARG A 71 17.98 0.94 23.23
CA ARG A 71 18.88 1.42 24.30
C ARG A 71 18.18 2.10 25.48
N GLY A 72 16.89 2.42 25.40
CA GLY A 72 16.15 3.04 26.51
C GLY A 72 14.62 2.89 26.48
N LEU A 73 14.04 2.48 25.35
CA LEU A 73 12.58 2.42 25.15
C LEU A 73 12.16 1.01 24.69
N ARG A 74 12.57 -0.03 25.43
CA ARG A 74 12.51 -1.45 25.01
C ARG A 74 11.16 -1.91 24.44
N LEU A 75 10.04 -1.47 25.00
CA LEU A 75 8.69 -1.77 24.48
C LEU A 75 8.34 -0.95 23.22
N LEU A 76 8.76 0.32 23.17
CA LEU A 76 8.54 1.20 22.02
C LEU A 76 9.38 0.77 20.80
N ALA A 77 10.52 0.13 21.04
CA ALA A 77 11.40 -0.40 20.00
C ALA A 77 10.72 -1.45 19.11
N VAL A 78 9.75 -2.21 19.63
CA VAL A 78 9.07 -3.26 18.85
C VAL A 78 7.87 -2.70 18.08
N LEU A 79 7.36 -1.52 18.47
CA LEU A 79 6.13 -0.95 17.94
C LEU A 79 6.13 -0.79 16.40
N PRO A 80 7.18 -0.26 15.75
CA PRO A 80 7.17 -0.11 14.29
C PRO A 80 7.03 -1.46 13.57
N ALA A 81 7.72 -2.51 14.06
CA ALA A 81 7.66 -3.84 13.45
C ALA A 81 6.27 -4.46 13.63
N VAL A 82 5.66 -4.30 14.81
CA VAL A 82 4.29 -4.77 15.08
C VAL A 82 3.28 -4.08 14.16
N LEU A 83 3.40 -2.76 13.96
CA LEU A 83 2.50 -2.02 13.07
C LEU A 83 2.61 -2.48 11.61
N VAL A 84 3.82 -2.74 11.11
CA VAL A 84 4.01 -3.31 9.76
C VAL A 84 3.35 -4.68 9.64
N LEU A 85 3.47 -5.54 10.66
CA LEU A 85 2.85 -6.87 10.67
C LEU A 85 1.32 -6.78 10.73
N ILE A 86 0.76 -5.92 11.58
CA ILE A 86 -0.70 -5.67 11.65
C ILE A 86 -1.21 -5.17 10.29
N ALA A 87 -0.54 -4.19 9.69
CA ALA A 87 -0.91 -3.66 8.38
C ALA A 87 -0.90 -4.74 7.30
N SER A 88 0.09 -5.62 7.33
CA SER A 88 0.21 -6.74 6.38
C SER A 88 -0.87 -7.79 6.60
N GLY A 89 -1.22 -8.12 7.85
CA GLY A 89 -2.33 -9.00 8.17
C GLY A 89 -3.68 -8.43 7.72
N LEU A 90 -3.90 -7.13 7.91
CA LEU A 90 -5.08 -6.43 7.40
C LEU A 90 -5.14 -6.42 5.87
N GLU A 91 -4.01 -6.24 5.18
CA GLU A 91 -3.95 -6.34 3.72
C GLU A 91 -4.42 -7.71 3.23
N ILE A 92 -3.90 -8.80 3.80
CA ILE A 92 -4.28 -10.17 3.44
C ILE A 92 -5.78 -10.37 3.63
N LEU A 93 -6.29 -9.97 4.79
CA LEU A 93 -7.70 -10.11 5.12
C LEU A 93 -8.58 -9.33 4.14
N LEU A 94 -8.29 -8.05 3.92
CA LEU A 94 -9.14 -7.20 3.09
C LEU A 94 -9.10 -7.59 1.60
N LYS A 95 -7.93 -8.02 1.11
CA LYS A 95 -7.81 -8.55 -0.26
C LYS A 95 -8.62 -9.84 -0.44
N SER A 96 -8.80 -10.66 0.59
CA SER A 96 -9.66 -11.85 0.49
C SER A 96 -11.15 -11.53 0.35
N VAL A 97 -11.57 -10.32 0.73
CA VAL A 97 -12.98 -9.90 0.75
C VAL A 97 -13.40 -9.25 -0.56
N VAL A 98 -12.52 -8.46 -1.20
CA VAL A 98 -12.85 -7.69 -2.40
C VAL A 98 -12.09 -8.21 -3.61
N PRO A 99 -12.78 -8.88 -4.57
CA PRO A 99 -12.16 -9.40 -5.77
C PRO A 99 -11.88 -8.29 -6.79
N ALA A 100 -10.95 -7.38 -6.48
CA ALA A 100 -10.51 -6.32 -7.38
C ALA A 100 -9.29 -6.80 -8.18
N VAL A 101 -9.47 -7.08 -9.47
CA VAL A 101 -8.38 -7.55 -10.33
C VAL A 101 -7.40 -6.41 -10.62
N GLU A 102 -6.11 -6.74 -10.65
CA GLU A 102 -5.07 -5.79 -10.99
C GLU A 102 -5.18 -5.29 -12.45
N PRO A 103 -4.68 -4.08 -12.74
CA PRO A 103 -4.56 -3.62 -14.11
C PRO A 103 -3.74 -4.61 -14.95
N GLY A 104 -4.26 -4.96 -16.13
CA GLY A 104 -3.54 -5.85 -17.05
C GLY A 104 -2.15 -5.30 -17.41
N ARG A 105 -1.23 -6.20 -17.81
CA ARG A 105 0.19 -5.88 -18.04
C ARG A 105 0.44 -4.65 -18.93
N ALA A 106 -0.43 -4.38 -19.90
CA ALA A 106 -0.33 -3.20 -20.76
C ALA A 106 -0.44 -1.86 -20.01
N PHE A 107 -1.06 -1.85 -18.82
CA PHE A 107 -1.19 -0.69 -17.95
C PHE A 107 -0.13 -0.66 -16.84
N GLN A 108 0.70 -1.70 -16.72
CA GLN A 108 1.78 -1.74 -15.73
C GLN A 108 2.99 -1.01 -16.30
N ARG A 109 3.40 0.08 -15.65
CA ARG A 109 4.50 0.97 -16.10
C ARG A 109 5.74 0.89 -15.21
N PHE A 110 5.93 -0.20 -14.46
CA PHE A 110 7.10 -0.31 -13.60
C PHE A 110 8.40 -0.31 -14.43
N PRO A 111 9.40 0.53 -14.09
CA PRO A 111 10.61 0.67 -14.88
C PRO A 111 11.38 -0.66 -15.00
N HIS A 112 11.70 -1.09 -16.21
CA HIS A 112 12.38 -2.38 -16.47
C HIS A 112 13.77 -2.52 -15.83
N GLY A 113 14.43 -1.40 -15.51
CA GLY A 113 15.74 -1.39 -14.86
C GLY A 113 15.70 -1.46 -13.33
N LEU A 114 14.52 -1.38 -12.72
CA LEU A 114 14.34 -1.43 -11.28
C LEU A 114 13.97 -2.86 -10.83
N PRO A 115 14.57 -3.41 -9.75
CA PRO A 115 14.19 -4.73 -9.24
C PRO A 115 12.75 -4.71 -8.72
N SER A 116 11.89 -5.58 -9.27
CA SER A 116 10.55 -5.75 -8.71
C SER A 116 10.64 -6.45 -7.35
N LEU A 117 10.39 -5.73 -6.27
CA LEU A 117 10.16 -6.32 -4.95
C LEU A 117 8.75 -6.92 -5.00
N SER A 118 8.71 -8.20 -5.38
CA SER A 118 7.53 -8.86 -5.96
C SER A 118 6.65 -9.52 -4.91
N HIS A 119 6.76 -9.15 -3.63
CA HIS A 119 5.93 -9.78 -2.62
C HIS A 119 4.50 -9.24 -2.69
N ASP A 120 3.72 -9.81 -3.61
CA ASP A 120 2.29 -9.63 -3.69
C ASP A 120 1.64 -10.28 -2.47
N VAL A 121 1.29 -9.44 -1.50
CA VAL A 121 0.52 -9.85 -0.33
C VAL A 121 -0.92 -10.05 -0.79
N GLY A 122 -1.32 -11.27 -1.17
CA GLY A 122 -2.70 -11.59 -1.59
C GLY A 122 -2.96 -11.49 -3.11
N ALA A 123 -4.16 -11.92 -3.54
CA ALA A 123 -4.49 -12.14 -4.96
C ALA A 123 -5.14 -10.94 -5.68
N TYR A 124 -5.56 -9.92 -4.93
CA TYR A 124 -6.35 -8.80 -5.46
C TYR A 124 -5.69 -7.45 -5.16
N ALA A 125 -6.02 -6.44 -5.97
CA ALA A 125 -5.39 -5.13 -5.96
C ALA A 125 -5.88 -4.21 -4.82
N PHE A 126 -7.06 -4.49 -4.26
CA PHE A 126 -7.70 -3.66 -3.24
C PHE A 126 -7.70 -4.32 -1.86
N PRO A 127 -7.35 -3.59 -0.79
CA PRO A 127 -6.76 -2.25 -0.78
C PRO A 127 -5.27 -2.28 -1.15
N SER A 128 -4.69 -1.12 -1.49
CA SER A 128 -3.25 -1.01 -1.75
C SER A 128 -2.44 -1.24 -0.48
N GLY A 129 -1.61 -2.29 -0.48
CA GLY A 129 -0.71 -2.60 0.64
C GLY A 129 0.28 -1.50 0.97
N HIS A 130 0.82 -0.85 -0.07
CA HIS A 130 1.75 0.27 0.08
C HIS A 130 1.12 1.42 0.85
N VAL A 131 -0.10 1.81 0.47
CA VAL A 131 -0.84 2.89 1.12
C VAL A 131 -1.27 2.49 2.53
N LEU A 132 -1.73 1.25 2.71
CA LEU A 132 -2.17 0.74 4.02
C LEU A 132 -1.02 0.75 5.03
N ARG A 133 0.14 0.21 4.66
CA ARG A 133 1.35 0.22 5.50
C ARG A 133 1.82 1.63 5.79
N ALA A 134 1.94 2.50 4.78
CA ALA A 134 2.36 3.88 4.98
C ALA A 134 1.43 4.62 5.96
N THR A 135 0.12 4.42 5.82
CA THR A 135 -0.89 5.04 6.69
C THR A 135 -0.77 4.53 8.13
N ILE A 136 -0.70 3.21 8.34
CA ILE A 136 -0.65 2.63 9.69
C ILE A 136 0.68 2.94 10.39
N VAL A 137 1.80 2.84 9.68
CA VAL A 137 3.13 3.11 10.25
C VAL A 137 3.28 4.59 10.62
N SER A 138 2.64 5.51 9.89
CA SER A 138 2.65 6.95 10.24
C SER A 138 1.96 7.30 11.57
N LEU A 139 1.29 6.33 12.22
CA LEU A 139 0.66 6.50 13.52
C LEU A 139 1.61 6.23 14.71
N ALA A 140 2.82 5.70 14.45
CA ALA A 140 3.87 5.55 15.46
C ALA A 140 4.78 6.78 15.56
#